data_AF-A0AAV4X7B2-F1
#
_entry.id   AF-A0AAV4X7B2-F1
#
_cell.length_a   1.000
_cell.length_b   1.000
_cell.length_c   1.000
_cell.angle_alpha   90.00
_cell.angle_beta   90.00
_cell.angle_gamma   90.00
#
_symmetry.space_group_name_H-M   'P 1'
#
loop_
_entity.id
_entity.type
_entity.pdbx_description
1 polymer ?
#
loop_
_entity_poly.entity_id
_entity_poly.type
_entity_poly.pdbx_seq_one_letter_code
_entity_poly.pdbx_strand_id
1 'polypeptide(L)'
;MGDYLIVGVHTDEEITKHKGPPTEQERYKMVRAVKWVDEVVEGAPYITTIDTLDKYDCAFCVHAVYVKAAGRYKECKRTAGVSTTDLVGRMLLLTKQHHNRGDREYGIDTEHAKTISRDPSTHSPWTGISHSCQLLKDNSLPSEGKEPKVLFLVCFPLF
;
A
#
# COMPACT_ATOMS: atom_id res chain seq x y z
N MET A 1 -11.10 9.66 9.53
CA MET A 1 -12.00 8.48 9.53
C MET A 1 -11.72 7.72 10.84
N GLY A 2 -12.13 8.27 11.99
CA GLY A 2 -11.62 7.80 13.28
C GLY A 2 -10.31 8.48 13.67
N ASP A 3 -9.91 8.26 14.91
CA ASP A 3 -8.83 8.98 15.62
C ASP A 3 -7.72 8.04 16.10
N TYR A 4 -7.95 6.72 16.00
CA TYR A 4 -7.00 5.68 16.36
C TYR A 4 -6.99 4.59 15.28
N LEU A 5 -5.82 4.25 14.76
CA LEU A 5 -5.63 3.27 13.68
C LEU A 5 -4.88 2.04 14.19
N ILE A 6 -5.58 0.91 14.16
CA ILE A 6 -5.02 -0.42 14.38
C ILE A 6 -4.79 -1.09 13.02
N VAL A 7 -3.58 -1.58 12.80
CA VAL A 7 -3.23 -2.33 11.59
C VAL A 7 -2.94 -3.80 11.91
N GLY A 8 -3.75 -4.69 11.33
CA GLY A 8 -3.53 -6.13 11.39
C GLY A 8 -2.57 -6.58 10.28
N VAL A 9 -1.52 -7.31 10.65
CA VAL A 9 -0.55 -7.89 9.72
C VAL A 9 -0.54 -9.42 9.88
N HIS A 10 -0.70 -10.13 8.76
CA HIS A 10 -0.77 -11.60 8.75
C HIS A 10 0.61 -12.25 8.98
N THR A 11 0.62 -13.48 9.50
CA THR A 11 1.84 -14.32 9.61
C THR A 11 2.31 -14.80 8.23
N ASP A 12 3.59 -15.18 8.14
CA ASP A 12 4.14 -15.70 6.90
C ASP A 12 3.50 -17.03 6.47
N GLU A 13 3.16 -17.90 7.44
CA GLU A 13 2.46 -19.17 7.18
C GLU A 13 1.12 -18.95 6.48
N GLU A 14 0.36 -17.96 6.94
CA GLU A 14 -0.97 -17.68 6.40
C GLU A 14 -0.89 -17.02 5.02
N ILE A 15 0.12 -16.17 4.78
CA ILE A 15 0.32 -15.57 3.46
C ILE A 15 0.82 -16.61 2.46
N THR A 16 1.73 -17.50 2.86
CA THR A 16 2.30 -18.53 1.96
C THR A 16 1.24 -19.46 1.38
N LYS A 17 0.11 -19.66 2.07
CA LYS A 17 -1.04 -20.42 1.55
C LYS A 17 -1.78 -19.71 0.40
N HIS A 18 -1.77 -18.38 0.40
CA HIS A 18 -2.56 -17.56 -0.52
C HIS A 18 -1.71 -16.90 -1.62
N LYS A 19 -0.43 -16.62 -1.33
CA LYS A 19 0.53 -15.88 -2.16
C LYS A 19 1.97 -16.36 -1.91
N GLY A 20 2.95 -15.72 -2.56
CA GLY A 20 4.37 -15.98 -2.33
C GLY A 20 4.83 -15.60 -0.91
N PRO A 21 5.90 -16.22 -0.39
CA PRO A 21 6.35 -16.06 0.99
C PRO A 21 7.00 -14.69 1.22
N PRO A 22 6.43 -13.82 2.08
CA PRO A 22 7.09 -12.62 2.56
C PRO A 22 7.88 -12.90 3.84
N THR A 23 8.53 -11.86 4.36
CA THR A 23 9.19 -11.81 5.68
C THR A 23 8.33 -11.02 6.66
N GLU A 24 7.80 -11.65 7.71
CA GLU A 24 6.85 -11.02 8.63
C GLU A 24 7.48 -9.91 9.48
N GLN A 25 8.71 -10.10 9.96
CA GLN A 25 9.35 -9.16 10.88
C GLN A 25 9.61 -7.81 10.19
N GLU A 26 9.98 -7.85 8.91
CA GLU A 26 10.17 -6.64 8.10
C GLU A 26 8.84 -5.91 7.90
N ARG A 27 7.75 -6.64 7.65
CA ARG A 27 6.41 -6.07 7.50
C ARG A 27 5.92 -5.43 8.80
N TYR A 28 6.07 -6.09 9.94
CA TYR A 28 5.69 -5.50 11.23
C TYR A 28 6.45 -4.20 11.50
N LYS A 29 7.78 -4.20 11.29
CA LYS A 29 8.61 -3.01 11.50
C LYS A 29 8.25 -1.87 10.55
N MET A 30 8.01 -2.18 9.28
CA MET A 30 7.59 -1.21 8.27
C MET A 30 6.25 -0.55 8.62
N VAL A 31 5.26 -1.34 9.03
CA VAL A 31 3.93 -0.82 9.38
C VAL A 31 3.98 0.03 10.65
N ARG A 32 4.76 -0.39 11.67
CA ARG A 32 4.99 0.41 12.89
C ARG A 32 5.67 1.75 12.62
N ALA A 33 6.43 1.87 11.53
CA ALA A 33 7.10 3.12 11.16
C ALA A 33 6.17 4.12 10.43
N VAL A 34 4.95 3.73 10.07
CA VAL A 34 3.99 4.61 9.39
C VAL A 34 3.41 5.60 10.41
N LYS A 35 3.57 6.90 10.14
CA LYS A 35 3.15 8.00 11.04
C LYS A 35 1.70 7.91 11.55
N TRP A 36 0.80 7.33 10.76
CA TRP A 36 -0.63 7.29 11.06
C TRP A 36 -1.06 6.03 11.80
N VAL A 37 -0.17 5.05 11.98
CA VAL A 37 -0.48 3.80 12.65
C VAL A 37 -0.17 3.95 14.12
N ASP A 38 -1.18 3.72 14.97
CA ASP A 38 -1.03 3.77 16.42
C ASP A 38 -0.64 2.41 16.99
N GLU A 39 -1.26 1.35 16.48
CA GLU A 39 -1.05 -0.02 16.97
C GLU A 39 -0.94 -1.03 15.83
N VAL A 40 -0.05 -2.02 16.01
CA VAL A 40 0.14 -3.11 15.06
C VAL A 40 -0.18 -4.43 15.74
N VAL A 41 -1.16 -5.14 15.18
CA VAL A 41 -1.57 -6.48 15.60
C VAL A 41 -0.86 -7.50 14.72
N GLU A 42 0.02 -8.27 15.33
CA GLU A 42 0.75 -9.36 14.70
C GLU A 42 -0.12 -10.62 14.62
N GLY A 43 0.03 -11.40 13.54
CA GLY A 43 -0.74 -12.63 13.33
C GLY A 43 -2.24 -12.43 13.15
N ALA A 44 -2.66 -11.32 12.52
CA ALA A 44 -4.06 -11.11 12.19
C ALA A 44 -4.54 -12.17 11.16
N PRO A 45 -5.79 -12.67 11.28
CA PRO A 45 -6.32 -13.64 10.32
C PRO A 45 -6.47 -13.04 8.92
N TYR A 46 -6.31 -13.87 7.88
CA TYR A 46 -6.37 -13.42 6.47
C TYR A 46 -7.71 -12.79 6.09
N ILE A 47 -8.80 -13.39 6.58
CA ILE A 47 -10.16 -12.90 6.39
C ILE A 47 -10.59 -12.20 7.68
N THR A 48 -10.90 -10.91 7.62
CA THR A 48 -11.50 -10.24 8.77
C THR A 48 -12.95 -10.66 8.95
N THR A 49 -13.26 -11.14 10.14
CA THR A 49 -14.63 -11.43 10.57
C THR A 49 -15.12 -10.35 11.53
N ILE A 50 -16.41 -10.36 11.84
CA ILE A 50 -16.99 -9.44 12.83
C ILE A 50 -16.35 -9.70 14.21
N ASP A 51 -16.08 -10.97 14.54
CA ASP A 51 -15.42 -11.35 15.80
C ASP A 51 -14.04 -10.70 15.97
N THR A 52 -13.30 -10.56 14.86
CA THR A 52 -11.99 -9.89 14.90
C THR A 52 -12.11 -8.41 15.17
N LEU A 53 -13.19 -7.78 14.69
CA LEU A 53 -13.46 -6.37 14.98
C LEU A 53 -13.90 -6.18 16.43
N ASP A 54 -14.73 -7.08 16.95
CA ASP A 54 -15.20 -7.01 18.33
C ASP A 54 -14.08 -7.30 19.33
N LYS A 55 -13.15 -8.19 19.00
CA LYS A 55 -11.97 -8.49 19.82
C LYS A 55 -11.09 -7.25 20.09
N TYR A 56 -10.97 -6.37 19.10
CA TYR A 56 -10.14 -5.15 19.17
C TYR A 56 -10.98 -3.87 19.29
N ASP A 57 -12.27 -4.00 19.65
CA ASP A 57 -13.22 -2.88 19.79
C ASP A 57 -13.20 -1.88 18.62
N CYS A 58 -13.13 -2.43 17.40
CA CYS A 58 -12.95 -1.65 16.18
C CYS A 58 -14.30 -1.28 15.56
N ALA A 59 -14.59 0.01 15.37
CA ALA A 59 -15.89 0.45 14.87
C ALA A 59 -16.16 -0.01 13.42
N PHE A 60 -15.15 0.02 12.55
CA PHE A 60 -15.25 -0.38 11.15
C PHE A 60 -13.91 -0.81 10.56
N CYS A 61 -13.96 -1.60 9.50
CA CYS A 61 -12.81 -1.94 8.67
C CYS A 61 -12.80 -1.18 7.34
N VAL A 62 -11.62 -0.89 6.81
CA VAL A 62 -11.45 -0.16 5.53
C VAL A 62 -11.25 -1.09 4.33
N HIS A 63 -10.79 -2.31 4.57
CA HIS A 63 -10.41 -3.20 3.49
C HIS A 63 -10.73 -4.66 3.82
N ALA A 64 -12.02 -5.00 3.76
CA ALA A 64 -12.53 -6.35 3.79
C ALA A 64 -13.96 -6.45 3.27
N VAL A 65 -14.14 -7.13 2.14
CA VAL A 65 -15.44 -7.28 1.48
C VAL A 65 -16.44 -8.08 2.34
N TYR A 66 -15.94 -8.96 3.22
CA TYR A 66 -16.74 -9.87 4.04
C TYR A 66 -17.53 -9.18 5.17
N VAL A 67 -17.15 -7.98 5.59
CA VAL A 67 -17.83 -7.24 6.67
C VAL A 67 -18.92 -6.29 6.12
N LYS A 68 -19.11 -6.25 4.79
CA LYS A 68 -20.10 -5.36 4.14
C LYS A 68 -21.53 -5.58 4.65
N ALA A 69 -21.92 -6.83 4.90
CA ALA A 69 -23.26 -7.18 5.36
C ALA A 69 -23.58 -6.61 6.77
N ALA A 70 -22.56 -6.39 7.60
CA ALA A 70 -22.72 -5.87 8.96
C ALA A 70 -22.74 -4.33 9.04
N GLY A 71 -22.62 -3.62 7.90
CA GLY A 71 -22.59 -2.15 7.88
C GLY A 71 -21.31 -1.53 8.48
N ARG A 72 -20.32 -2.34 8.88
CA ARG A 72 -19.06 -1.92 9.50
C ARG A 72 -17.90 -1.88 8.50
N TYR A 73 -18.19 -1.68 7.22
CA TYR A 73 -17.21 -1.56 6.15
C TYR A 73 -17.18 -0.14 5.58
N LYS A 74 -16.00 0.41 5.38
CA LYS A 74 -15.77 1.64 4.61
C LYS A 74 -14.79 1.37 3.49
N GLU A 75 -14.93 2.05 2.37
CA GLU A 75 -14.03 1.89 1.23
C GLU A 75 -13.04 3.06 1.16
N CYS A 76 -11.77 2.75 0.91
CA CYS A 76 -10.74 3.73 0.58
C CYS A 76 -10.47 3.72 -0.92
N LYS A 77 -10.30 4.92 -1.51
CA LYS A 77 -9.85 5.04 -2.89
C LYS A 77 -8.42 4.49 -3.02
N ARG A 78 -8.15 3.77 -4.11
CA ARG A 78 -6.80 3.31 -4.44
C ARG A 78 -5.91 4.51 -4.77
N THR A 79 -4.67 4.50 -4.27
CA THR A 79 -3.67 5.52 -4.61
C THR A 79 -3.33 5.44 -6.10
N ALA A 80 -3.51 6.56 -6.81
CA ALA A 80 -3.21 6.64 -8.23
C ALA A 80 -1.70 6.65 -8.49
N GLY A 81 -1.26 5.96 -9.55
CA GLY A 81 0.11 6.03 -10.06
C GLY A 81 1.17 5.23 -9.29
N VAL A 82 0.76 4.35 -8.35
CA VAL A 82 1.66 3.41 -7.66
C VAL A 82 0.96 2.07 -7.44
N SER A 83 1.64 0.97 -7.80
CA SER A 83 1.29 -0.39 -7.38
C SER A 83 2.54 -1.24 -7.22
N THR A 84 2.45 -2.36 -6.50
CA THR A 84 3.55 -3.32 -6.39
C THR A 84 3.98 -3.82 -7.77
N THR A 85 3.02 -4.11 -8.65
CA THR A 85 3.27 -4.52 -10.04
C THR A 85 3.97 -3.44 -10.88
N ASP A 86 3.61 -2.16 -10.69
CA ASP A 86 4.28 -1.03 -11.34
C ASP A 86 5.73 -0.90 -10.84
N LEU A 87 5.96 -1.00 -9.53
CA LEU A 87 7.30 -0.96 -8.97
C LEU A 87 8.18 -2.12 -9.47
N VAL A 88 7.63 -3.35 -9.53
CA VAL A 88 8.33 -4.51 -10.09
C VAL A 88 8.61 -4.31 -11.59
N GLY A 89 7.65 -3.76 -12.34
CA GLY A 89 7.83 -3.42 -13.75
C GLY A 89 8.99 -2.43 -13.99
N ARG A 90 9.11 -1.40 -13.15
CA ARG A 90 10.24 -0.45 -13.17
C ARG A 90 11.56 -1.13 -12.88
N MET A 91 11.59 -2.06 -11.91
CA MET A 91 12.81 -2.78 -11.54
C MET A 91 13.28 -3.70 -12.66
N LEU A 92 12.36 -4.44 -13.28
CA LEU A 92 12.68 -5.43 -14.32
C LEU A 92 13.11 -4.78 -15.64
N LEU A 93 12.40 -3.74 -16.07
CA LEU A 93 12.67 -3.11 -17.37
C LEU A 93 13.69 -1.99 -17.29
N LEU A 94 14.03 -1.53 -16.06
CA LEU A 94 14.78 -0.29 -15.83
C LEU A 94 14.16 0.92 -16.56
N THR A 95 12.91 0.81 -17.02
CA THR A 95 12.22 1.83 -17.81
C THR A 95 10.98 2.34 -17.09
N LYS A 96 10.72 3.61 -17.30
CA LYS A 96 9.58 4.34 -16.72
C LYS A 96 8.34 4.31 -17.63
N GLN A 97 8.42 3.67 -18.80
CA GLN A 97 7.40 3.71 -19.86
C GLN A 97 6.55 2.44 -19.98
N HIS A 98 6.76 1.46 -19.12
CA HIS A 98 6.02 0.18 -19.17
C HIS A 98 4.51 0.29 -18.90
N HIS A 99 4.00 1.50 -18.62
CA HIS A 99 2.57 1.83 -18.55
C HIS A 99 2.02 2.50 -19.83
N ASN A 100 2.88 2.97 -20.72
CA ASN A 100 2.48 3.57 -21.99
C ASN A 100 2.29 2.44 -23.00
N ARG A 101 1.03 2.08 -23.28
CA ARG A 101 0.70 1.20 -24.40
C ARG A 101 1.12 1.84 -25.72
N GLY A 102 2.05 1.22 -26.43
CA GLY A 102 2.62 1.70 -27.71
C GLY A 102 3.92 0.98 -28.06
N ASP A 103 4.54 1.32 -29.19
CA ASP A 103 5.70 0.60 -29.78
C ASP A 103 6.95 0.50 -28.87
N ARG A 104 6.98 1.19 -27.72
CA ARG A 104 8.08 1.20 -26.74
C ARG A 104 7.75 0.51 -25.41
N GLU A 105 6.60 -0.16 -25.30
CA GLU A 105 6.08 -0.79 -24.07
C GLU A 105 7.06 -1.80 -23.43
N TYR A 106 7.88 -2.47 -24.25
CA TYR A 106 8.92 -3.42 -23.82
C TYR A 106 10.34 -3.06 -24.31
N GLY A 107 10.57 -1.80 -24.67
CA GLY A 107 11.91 -1.35 -25.06
C GLY A 107 12.83 -1.32 -23.84
N ILE A 108 13.77 -2.27 -23.75
CA ILE A 108 14.91 -2.14 -22.82
C ILE A 108 15.78 -1.02 -23.40
N ASP A 109 15.86 0.12 -22.71
CA ASP A 109 16.75 1.22 -23.12
C ASP A 109 18.20 0.90 -22.71
N THR A 110 18.74 -0.16 -23.31
CA THR A 110 20.06 -0.71 -23.00
C THR A 110 21.18 0.29 -23.25
N GLU A 111 20.97 1.25 -24.16
CA GLU A 111 21.96 2.27 -24.50
C GLU A 111 22.00 3.39 -23.45
N HIS A 112 20.84 3.84 -22.95
CA HIS A 112 20.77 4.81 -21.85
C HIS A 112 21.30 4.25 -20.53
N ALA A 113 21.06 2.97 -20.25
CA ALA A 113 21.60 2.28 -19.07
C ALA A 113 23.14 2.22 -19.06
N LYS A 114 23.79 2.13 -20.22
CA LYS A 114 25.26 2.07 -20.37
C LYS A 114 25.94 3.43 -20.26
N THR A 115 25.25 4.52 -20.60
CA THR A 115 25.81 5.88 -20.66
C THR A 115 25.53 6.74 -19.42
N ILE A 116 24.67 6.26 -18.50
CA ILE A 116 24.26 6.96 -17.27
C ILE A 116 25.42 7.44 -16.38
N SER A 117 26.58 6.79 -16.46
CA SER A 117 27.77 7.12 -15.66
C SER A 117 28.85 7.90 -16.41
N ARG A 118 28.72 8.12 -17.72
CA ARG A 118 29.81 8.56 -18.60
C ARG A 118 29.58 9.90 -19.31
N ASP A 119 28.36 10.41 -19.38
CA ASP A 119 28.07 11.61 -20.13
C ASP A 119 27.83 12.84 -19.20
N PRO A 120 28.67 13.89 -19.25
CA PRO A 120 28.55 15.10 -18.43
C PRO A 120 27.40 16.03 -18.85
N SER A 121 26.78 15.80 -20.02
CA SER A 121 25.56 16.47 -20.47
C SER A 121 24.27 15.73 -20.08
N THR A 122 24.40 14.53 -19.49
CA THR A 122 23.27 13.78 -18.95
C THR A 122 22.70 14.56 -17.77
N HIS A 123 21.59 15.27 -17.98
CA HIS A 123 20.74 15.68 -16.87
C HIS A 123 20.47 14.47 -15.99
N SER A 124 20.52 14.63 -14.66
CA SER A 124 20.32 13.50 -13.76
C SER A 124 19.05 12.74 -14.19
N PRO A 125 19.07 11.40 -14.20
CA PRO A 125 17.97 10.58 -14.72
C PRO A 125 16.66 10.74 -13.90
N TRP A 126 16.67 11.63 -12.91
CA TRP A 126 15.56 12.03 -12.07
C TRP A 126 14.71 13.14 -12.70
N THR A 127 14.12 12.86 -13.86
CA THR A 127 12.84 13.47 -14.21
C THR A 127 11.74 12.65 -13.54
N GLY A 128 11.08 13.26 -12.56
CA GLY A 128 10.05 12.64 -11.73
C GLY A 128 8.83 12.29 -12.57
N ILE A 129 8.70 11.01 -12.93
CA ILE A 129 7.59 10.45 -13.74
C ILE A 129 6.65 9.62 -12.85
N SER A 130 6.69 9.82 -11.53
CA SER A 130 5.56 9.37 -10.73
C SER A 130 4.34 10.18 -11.18
N HIS A 131 3.44 9.55 -11.94
CA HIS A 131 2.05 9.99 -12.08
C HIS A 131 1.27 9.85 -10.74
N SER A 132 1.99 9.69 -9.62
CA SER A 132 1.48 10.02 -8.29
C SER A 132 1.09 11.49 -8.36
N CYS A 133 -0.18 11.72 -8.65
CA CYS A 133 -0.75 13.04 -8.67
C CYS A 133 -0.65 13.54 -7.22
N GLN A 134 0.34 14.39 -6.93
CA GLN A 134 0.55 15.04 -5.63
C GLN A 134 -0.53 16.10 -5.36
N LEU A 135 -1.79 15.77 -5.67
CA LEU A 135 -2.93 16.48 -5.12
C LEU A 135 -3.05 16.07 -3.65
N LEU A 136 -2.26 16.72 -2.79
CA LEU A 136 -2.60 16.95 -1.38
C LEU A 136 -3.82 17.89 -1.33
N LYS A 137 -4.96 17.42 -1.87
CA LYS A 137 -6.28 18.01 -1.65
C LYS A 137 -7.19 16.89 -1.21
N ASP A 138 -6.98 16.46 0.03
CA ASP A 138 -8.04 15.93 0.88
C ASP A 138 -7.58 16.04 2.34
N ASN A 139 -7.39 17.28 2.81
CA ASN A 139 -7.43 17.61 4.24
C ASN A 139 -8.90 17.62 4.72
N SER A 140 -9.68 16.57 4.42
CA SER A 140 -10.96 16.35 5.08
C SER A 140 -10.72 15.65 6.41
N LEU A 141 -10.04 16.36 7.32
CA LEU A 141 -10.06 16.07 8.74
C LEU A 141 -11.50 16.29 9.22
N PRO A 142 -12.21 15.26 9.73
CA PRO A 142 -13.46 15.51 10.43
C PRO A 142 -13.10 16.17 11.76
N SER A 143 -13.18 17.50 11.81
CA SER A 143 -13.31 18.25 13.06
C SER A 143 -14.75 18.06 13.55
N GLU A 144 -15.01 16.99 14.28
CA GLU A 144 -16.28 16.84 14.98
C GLU A 144 -16.01 16.08 16.28
N GLY A 145 -16.32 16.71 17.42
CA GLY A 145 -16.08 16.19 18.78
C GLY A 145 -16.94 14.98 19.14
N LYS A 146 -16.84 13.91 18.35
CA LYS A 146 -17.35 12.57 18.63
C LYS A 146 -16.19 11.74 19.18
N GLU A 147 -16.50 10.84 20.10
CA GLU A 147 -15.52 9.94 20.73
C GLU A 147 -14.65 9.23 19.69
N PRO A 148 -13.35 9.00 19.99
CA PRO A 148 -12.39 8.53 19.01
C PRO A 148 -12.80 7.17 18.48
N LYS A 149 -13.09 7.09 17.18
CA LYS A 149 -13.50 5.82 16.56
C LYS A 149 -12.25 5.05 16.16
N VAL A 150 -12.12 3.83 16.69
CA VAL A 150 -11.04 2.91 16.33
C VAL A 150 -11.27 2.39 14.91
N LEU A 151 -10.25 2.54 14.07
CA LEU A 151 -10.21 2.08 12.70
C LEU A 151 -9.34 0.82 12.59
N PHE A 152 -9.88 -0.24 11.98
CA PHE A 152 -9.11 -1.46 11.70
C PHE A 152 -8.75 -1.53 10.21
N LEU A 153 -7.46 -1.43 9.90
CA LEU A 153 -6.96 -1.65 8.54
C LEU A 153 -6.21 -2.97 8.51
N VAL A 154 -6.65 -3.91 7.68
CA VAL A 154 -5.88 -5.13 7.44
C VAL A 154 -4.94 -4.91 6.27
N CYS A 155 -3.66 -5.02 6.55
CA CYS A 155 -2.61 -4.90 5.57
C CYS A 155 -2.65 -6.14 4.69
N PHE A 156 -3.21 -6.00 3.49
CA PHE A 156 -3.12 -7.03 2.47
C PHE A 156 -1.65 -7.41 2.27
N PRO A 157 -1.36 -8.69 1.97
CA PRO A 157 -0.03 -9.03 1.48
C PRO A 157 0.24 -8.21 0.21
N LEU A 158 1.08 -7.19 0.38
CA LEU A 158 1.59 -6.30 -0.66
C LEU A 158 2.59 -7.07 -1.53
N PHE A 159 2.14 -8.13 -2.21
CA PHE A 159 2.82 -8.76 -3.34
C PHE A 159 1.76 -9.28 -4.31
#